data_AF-A0A2K5AQC7-F1
#
_entry.id   AF-A0A2K5AQC7-F1
#
_cell.length_a   1.000
_cell.length_b   1.000
_cell.length_c   1.000
_cell.angle_alpha   90.00
_cell.angle_beta   90.00
_cell.angle_gamma   90.00
#
_symmetry.space_group_name_H-M   'P 1'
#
loop_
_entity.id
_entity.type
_entity.pdbx_description
1 polymer ?
#
loop_
_entity_poly.entity_id
_entity_poly.type
_entity_poly.pdbx_seq_one_letter_code
_entity_poly.pdbx_strand_id
1 'polypeptide(L)' 'MKRVRIRSSDELINMSRDELMEYLRDYDGIVKQNDRIEVIHLKHGIKVLYYHKNENRPYKTQVYMKKARDCTI' A
#
# COMPACT_ATOMS: atom_id res chain seq x y z
N MET A 1 4.29 -8.73 -19.46
CA MET A 1 4.07 -7.77 -18.35
C MET A 1 2.57 -7.64 -18.13
N LYS A 2 2.03 -8.10 -17.00
CA LYS A 2 0.62 -7.85 -16.65
C LYS A 2 0.46 -6.33 -16.49
N ARG A 3 -0.47 -5.71 -17.22
CA ARG A 3 -0.84 -4.30 -17.01
C ARG A 3 -1.63 -4.24 -15.71
N VAL A 4 -0.95 -4.00 -14.58
CA VAL A 4 -1.63 -3.78 -13.31
C VAL A 4 -2.36 -2.45 -13.41
N ARG A 5 -3.70 -2.48 -13.31
CA ARG A 5 -4.52 -1.28 -13.31
C ARG A 5 -4.15 -0.45 -12.08
N ILE A 6 -3.69 0.78 -12.28
CA ILE A 6 -3.46 1.74 -11.18
C ILE A 6 -4.81 1.98 -10.48
N ARG A 7 -4.91 1.56 -9.22
CA ARG A 7 -6.09 1.78 -8.36
C ARG A 7 -6.02 3.15 -7.71
N SER A 8 -7.18 3.76 -7.47
CA SER A 8 -7.26 5.02 -6.72
C SER A 8 -6.98 4.81 -5.23
N SER A 9 -6.54 5.86 -4.51
CA SER A 9 -6.32 5.77 -3.06
C SER A 9 -7.58 5.34 -2.32
N ASP A 10 -8.76 5.80 -2.73
CA ASP A 10 -10.03 5.43 -2.11
C ASP A 10 -10.35 3.94 -2.32
N GLU A 11 -10.05 3.37 -3.50
CA GLU A 11 -10.17 1.93 -3.71
C GLU A 11 -9.21 1.15 -2.81
N LEU A 12 -7.94 1.57 -2.73
CA LEU A 12 -6.92 0.87 -1.94
C LEU A 12 -7.22 0.87 -0.44
N ILE A 13 -7.82 1.94 0.07
CA ILE A 13 -8.20 2.06 1.49
C ILE A 13 -9.40 1.18 1.85
N ASN A 14 -10.28 0.90 0.88
CA ASN A 14 -11.47 0.08 1.09
C ASN A 14 -11.29 -1.40 0.73
N MET A 15 -10.12 -1.79 0.21
CA MET A 15 -9.79 -3.19 -0.06
C MET A 15 -9.62 -3.99 1.21
N SER A 16 -9.91 -5.29 1.13
CA SER A 16 -9.49 -6.22 2.17
C SER A 16 -7.96 -6.27 2.26
N ARG A 17 -7.44 -6.73 3.41
CA ARG A 17 -5.99 -6.88 3.61
C ARG A 17 -5.36 -7.77 2.53
N ASP A 18 -6.02 -8.86 2.18
CA ASP A 18 -5.50 -9.85 1.23
C ASP A 18 -5.47 -9.30 -0.20
N GLU A 19 -6.55 -8.64 -0.64
CA GLU A 19 -6.60 -7.96 -1.94
C GLU A 19 -5.55 -6.85 -2.05
N LEU A 20 -5.38 -6.07 -0.99
CA LEU A 20 -4.38 -5.02 -0.95
C LEU A 20 -2.97 -5.61 -1.02
N MET A 21 -2.69 -6.69 -0.29
CA MET A 21 -1.39 -7.37 -0.34
C MET A 21 -1.07 -7.94 -1.72
N GLU A 22 -2.06 -8.57 -2.37
CA GLU A 22 -1.92 -9.07 -3.74
C GLU A 22 -1.66 -7.93 -4.72
N TYR A 23 -2.44 -6.86 -4.64
CA TYR A 23 -2.24 -5.66 -5.45
C TYR A 23 -0.84 -5.07 -5.26
N LEU A 24 -0.37 -4.92 -4.03
CA LEU A 24 0.94 -4.33 -3.75
C LEU A 24 2.09 -5.19 -4.28
N ARG A 25 1.98 -6.52 -4.19
CA ARG A 25 2.98 -7.45 -4.74
C ARG A 25 3.01 -7.44 -6.26
N ASP A 26 1.86 -7.33 -6.90
CA ASP A 26 1.76 -7.30 -8.37
C ASP A 26 2.15 -5.92 -8.95
N TYR A 27 1.76 -4.85 -8.27
CA TYR A 27 1.96 -3.47 -8.72
C TYR A 27 3.40 -3.01 -8.55
N ASP A 28 3.96 -3.28 -7.38
CA ASP A 28 5.28 -2.79 -7.00
C ASP A 28 6.29 -3.89 -7.37
N GLY A 29 6.61 -4.00 -8.65
CA GLY A 29 7.59 -4.97 -9.20
C GLY A 29 9.02 -4.84 -8.63
N ILE A 30 9.20 -3.94 -7.65
CA ILE A 30 10.38 -3.72 -6.83
C ILE A 30 10.38 -4.63 -5.60
N VAL A 31 9.20 -5.11 -5.15
CA VAL A 31 9.06 -6.01 -4.00
C VAL A 31 9.63 -7.37 -4.38
N LYS A 32 10.75 -7.74 -3.75
CA LYS A 32 11.32 -9.08 -3.92
C LYS A 32 10.43 -10.09 -3.21
N GLN A 33 10.45 -11.33 -3.68
CA GLN A 33 9.61 -12.41 -3.15
C GLN A 33 9.77 -12.61 -1.62
N ASN A 34 10.96 -12.29 -1.09
CA ASN A 34 11.33 -12.41 0.32
C ASN A 34 11.14 -11.13 1.14
N ASP A 35 10.72 -10.03 0.52
CA ASP A 35 10.47 -8.79 1.24
C ASP A 35 9.17 -8.92 2.05
N ARG A 36 9.18 -8.31 3.24
CA ARG A 36 8.00 -8.27 4.12
C ARG A 36 7.27 -6.96 3.89
N ILE A 37 5.96 -7.05 3.69
CA ILE A 37 5.07 -5.89 3.64
C ILE A 37 4.27 -5.84 4.93
N GLU A 38 4.17 -4.67 5.54
CA GLU A 38 3.30 -4.40 6.67
C GLU A 38 2.32 -3.30 6.32
N VAL A 39 1.03 -3.55 6.55
CA VAL A 39 -0.05 -2.60 6.29
C VAL A 39 -0.62 -2.15 7.63
N ILE A 40 -0.52 -0.84 7.87
CA ILE A 40 -1.04 -0.18 9.06
C ILE A 40 -2.28 0.63 8.63
N HIS A 41 -3.44 0.26 9.16
CA HIS A 41 -4.66 1.02 8.95
C HIS A 41 -4.67 2.27 9.82
N LEU A 42 -4.92 3.41 9.21
CA LEU A 42 -5.05 4.72 9.86
C LEU A 42 -6.51 5.18 9.79
N LYS A 43 -6.92 6.11 10.66
CA LYS A 43 -8.29 6.66 10.68
C LYS A 43 -8.75 7.18 9.31
N HIS A 44 -7.83 7.75 8.53
CA HIS A 44 -8.12 8.39 7.25
C HIS A 44 -7.33 7.81 6.07
N GLY A 45 -6.79 6.59 6.21
CA GLY A 45 -5.98 6.00 5.16
C GLY A 45 -5.27 4.73 5.57
N ILE A 46 -4.28 4.35 4.78
CA ILE A 46 -3.42 3.20 5.03
C ILE A 46 -1.97 3.61 4.86
N LYS A 47 -1.09 3.03 5.66
CA LYS A 47 0.35 3.16 5.57
C LYS A 47 0.94 1.78 5.29
N VAL A 48 1.70 1.69 4.21
CA VAL A 48 2.37 0.47 3.76
C VAL A 48 3.87 0.64 4.00
N LEU A 49 4.45 -0.33 4.71
CA LEU A 49 5.88 -0.38 5.03
C LEU A 49 6.49 -1.60 4.33
N TYR A 50 7.61 -1.39 3.66
CA TYR A 50 8.34 -2.45 2.96
C TYR A 50 9.68 -2.69 3.64
N TYR A 51 9.99 -3.95 3.93
CA TYR A 51 11.20 -4.38 4.61
C TYR A 51 11.95 -5.40 3.77
N HIS A 52 13.27 -5.30 3.75
CA HIS A 52 14.08 -6.41 3.28
C HIS A 52 14.01 -7.58 4.26
N LYS A 53 14.30 -8.78 3.76
CA LYS A 53 14.34 -10.00 4.58
C LYS A 53 15.23 -9.77 5.80
N ASN A 54 14.69 -10.06 6.99
CA ASN A 54 15.37 -9.93 8.29
C ASN A 54 15.72 -8.49 8.73
N GLU A 55 15.22 -7.46 8.04
CA GLU A 55 15.40 -6.08 8.47
C GLU A 55 14.19 -5.57 9.25
N ASN A 56 14.46 -4.85 10.35
CA ASN A 56 13.45 -4.19 11.17
C ASN A 56 13.20 -2.74 10.76
N ARG A 57 14.00 -2.21 9.83
CA ARG A 57 13.83 -0.86 9.29
C ARG A 57 13.19 -0.95 7.91
N PRO A 58 12.10 -0.21 7.64
CA PRO A 58 11.51 -0.21 6.32
C PRO A 58 12.42 0.57 5.35
N TYR A 59 12.68 0.01 4.17
CA TYR A 59 13.43 0.69 3.11
C TYR A 59 12.51 1.61 2.28
N LYS A 60 11.22 1.32 2.26
CA LYS A 60 10.19 2.12 1.58
C LYS A 60 8.96 2.26 2.46
N THR A 61 8.35 3.44 2.42
CA THR A 61 7.08 3.74 3.08
C THR A 61 6.17 4.40 2.06
N GLN A 62 4.94 3.91 1.97
CA GLN A 62 3.93 4.48 1.09
C GLN A 62 2.65 4.75 1.89
N VAL A 63 2.05 5.92 1.69
CA VAL A 63 0.85 6.32 2.41
C VAL A 63 -0.24 6.62 1.39
N TYR A 64 -1.39 5.99 1.59
CA TYR A 64 -2.59 6.29 0.83
C TYR A 64 -3.59 6.92 1.79
N MET A 65 -3.91 8.19 1.55
CA MET A 65 -4.92 8.91 2.31
C MET A 65 -6.21 8.97 1.51
N LYS A 66 -7.35 8.95 2.22
CA LYS A 66 -8.63 9.31 1.62
C LYS A 66 -8.45 10.71 1.05
N LYS A 67 -8.97 10.95 -0.16
CA LYS A 67 -9.03 12.33 -0.65
C LYS A 67 -9.78 13.13 0.40
N ALA A 68 -9.18 14.23 0.86
CA ALA A 68 -9.94 15.25 1.56
C ALA A 68 -10.98 15.71 0.54
N ARG A 69 -12.22 15.22 0.66
CA ARG A 69 -13.35 15.86 -0.01
C ARG A 69 -13.33 17.27 0.55
N ASP A 70 -13.17 18.23 -0.34
CA ASP A 70 -12.93 19.64 -0.05
C ASP A 70 -13.57 20.04 1.29
N CYS A 71 -12.74 20.35 2.29
CA CYS A 71 -13.20 21.19 3.38
C CYS A 71 -13.54 22.53 2.75
N THR A 72 -14.79 22.69 2.32
CA THR A 72 -15.35 23.97 1.95
C THR A 72 -15.43 24.77 3.26
N ILE A 73 -14.49 25.70 3.43
CA ILE A 73 -14.55 26.73 4.47
C ILE A 73 -15.47 27.84 3.96
#